data_AF-A0A0S8KHG9-F1
#
_entry.id   AF-A0A0S8KHG9-F1
#
_cell.length_a   1.000
_cell.length_b   1.000
_cell.length_c   1.000
_cell.angle_alpha   90.00
_cell.angle_beta   90.00
_cell.angle_gamma   90.00
#
_symmetry.space_group_name_H-M   'P 1'
#
loop_
_entity.id
_entity.type
_entity.pdbx_description
1 polymer ?
#
loop_
_entity_poly.entity_id
_entity_poly.type
_entity_poly.pdbx_seq_one_letter_code
_entity_poly.pdbx_strand_id
1 'polypeptide(L)'
;NMEIYWDHIFFANDLSDPPFRSHSLSPCAADLHYRGFSRTFRKGGRYGPHWFDYSKVTTGQKWRDLLGYYTRYGDVLPLLTEADDKYIIKNAGDETTIEFNAEDLPALPEGWKRDFLIHSVGWVKDGDLNTATGKMAGPLPFHGMTCYPYGPDESYPSDIDHQNYLKEYNTREVTAENFHRTMLNAYEE
;
A
#
# COMPACT_ATOMS: atom_id res chain seq x y z
N ASN A 1 -11.72 -22.09 11.65
CA ASN A 1 -10.52 -22.56 12.40
C ASN A 1 -9.39 -21.63 11.98
N MET A 2 -8.81 -20.85 12.90
CA MET A 2 -7.71 -19.92 12.58
C MET A 2 -6.40 -20.59 12.96
N GLU A 3 -5.59 -20.92 11.97
CA GLU A 3 -4.29 -21.55 12.18
C GLU A 3 -3.24 -20.44 12.31
N ILE A 4 -2.63 -20.32 13.48
CA ILE A 4 -1.53 -19.38 13.73
C ILE A 4 -0.23 -20.15 13.48
N TYR A 5 0.55 -19.67 12.51
CA TYR A 5 1.87 -20.23 12.18
C TYR A 5 2.95 -19.25 12.65
N TRP A 6 3.86 -19.72 13.50
CA TRP A 6 5.05 -18.97 13.92
C TRP A 6 6.30 -19.75 13.51
N ASP A 7 7.32 -19.05 13.02
CA ASP A 7 8.62 -19.64 12.71
C ASP A 7 9.47 -19.71 13.99
N HIS A 8 9.56 -18.58 14.71
CA HIS A 8 10.24 -18.48 15.99
C HIS A 8 9.53 -17.49 16.92
N ILE A 9 9.60 -17.75 18.22
CA ILE A 9 9.20 -16.82 19.29
C ILE A 9 10.41 -16.62 20.18
N PHE A 10 10.81 -15.36 20.38
CA PHE A 10 11.89 -14.98 21.27
C PHE A 10 11.33 -14.12 22.40
N PHE A 11 11.85 -14.30 23.61
CA PHE A 11 11.63 -13.37 24.71
C PHE A 11 12.99 -13.05 25.33
N ALA A 12 13.20 -11.79 25.71
CA ALA A 12 14.39 -11.33 26.40
C ALA A 12 13.99 -10.76 27.76
N ASN A 13 14.62 -11.24 28.84
CA ASN A 13 14.33 -10.81 30.21
C ASN A 13 15.14 -9.59 30.65
N ASP A 14 16.19 -9.23 29.89
CA ASP A 14 17.07 -8.10 30.21
C ASP A 14 17.83 -7.71 28.93
N LEU A 15 17.43 -6.62 28.28
CA LEU A 15 18.27 -6.03 27.24
C LEU A 15 19.26 -5.15 27.99
N SER A 16 20.44 -5.68 28.30
CA SER A 16 21.61 -4.87 28.65
C SER A 16 21.78 -3.85 27.53
N ASP A 17 21.36 -2.60 27.74
CA ASP A 17 21.13 -1.52 26.75
C ASP A 17 22.20 -1.56 25.64
N PRO A 18 21.99 -2.37 24.58
CA PRO A 18 23.00 -2.50 23.55
C PRO A 18 22.93 -1.19 22.79
N PRO A 19 24.07 -0.55 22.48
CA PRO A 19 24.02 0.73 21.80
C PRO A 19 23.36 0.50 20.44
N PHE A 20 22.08 0.85 20.30
CA PHE A 20 21.38 0.90 19.03
C PHE A 20 21.21 2.39 18.69
N ARG A 21 21.34 2.70 17.40
CA ARG A 21 21.19 4.06 16.90
C ARG A 21 20.07 4.04 15.88
N SER A 22 19.00 4.79 16.14
CA SER A 22 17.90 4.99 15.21
C SER A 22 18.09 6.31 14.45
N HIS A 23 17.93 6.25 13.14
CA HIS A 23 17.90 7.42 12.27
C HIS A 23 16.63 7.34 11.43
N SER A 24 15.86 8.42 11.42
CA SER A 24 14.69 8.55 10.53
C SER A 24 15.13 9.21 9.24
N LEU A 25 14.71 8.66 8.11
CA LEU A 25 14.90 9.23 6.79
C LEU A 25 13.54 9.65 6.24
N SER A 26 13.47 10.86 5.68
CA SER A 26 12.35 11.26 4.85
C SER A 26 12.52 10.69 3.44
N PRO A 27 11.44 10.30 2.75
CA PRO A 27 11.53 9.94 1.34
C PRO A 27 12.04 11.13 0.53
N CYS A 28 12.92 10.88 -0.44
CA CYS A 28 13.44 11.90 -1.35
C CYS A 28 12.81 11.84 -2.76
N ALA A 29 12.18 10.72 -3.11
CA ALA A 29 11.38 10.56 -4.31
C ALA A 29 10.27 9.53 -4.06
N ALA A 30 9.11 9.71 -4.70
CA ALA A 30 8.08 8.70 -4.74
C ALA A 30 7.29 8.74 -6.05
N ASP A 31 7.25 7.62 -6.75
CA ASP A 31 6.58 7.50 -8.05
C ASP A 31 5.53 6.38 -8.01
N LEU A 32 4.26 6.74 -8.23
CA LEU A 32 3.16 5.79 -8.40
C LEU A 32 3.04 5.41 -9.87
N HIS A 33 3.07 4.12 -10.18
CA HIS A 33 2.87 3.62 -11.55
C HIS A 33 2.17 2.27 -11.56
N TYR A 34 1.63 1.91 -12.72
CA TYR A 34 1.20 0.52 -12.94
C TYR A 34 2.42 -0.35 -13.18
N ARG A 35 2.63 -1.32 -12.30
CA ARG A 35 3.68 -2.32 -12.48
C ARG A 35 3.10 -3.65 -12.93
N GLY A 36 1.95 -4.03 -12.38
CA GLY A 36 1.39 -5.36 -12.48
C GLY A 36 1.77 -6.22 -11.26
N PHE A 37 1.85 -7.52 -11.45
CA PHE A 37 1.87 -8.48 -10.34
C PHE A 37 3.15 -9.29 -10.35
N SER A 38 3.85 -9.31 -9.21
CA SER A 38 5.01 -10.16 -8.99
C SER A 38 4.62 -11.64 -9.05
N ARG A 39 5.48 -12.47 -9.64
CA ARG A 39 5.27 -13.93 -9.70
C ARG A 39 5.26 -14.51 -8.28
N THR A 40 4.16 -15.14 -7.91
CA THR A 40 4.03 -15.82 -6.61
C THR A 40 4.68 -17.21 -6.64
N PHE A 41 5.33 -17.60 -5.55
CA PHE A 41 5.83 -18.96 -5.32
C PHE A 41 5.70 -19.31 -3.82
N ARG A 42 5.90 -20.58 -3.45
CA ARG A 42 5.92 -21.00 -2.04
C ARG A 42 7.35 -21.26 -1.57
N LYS A 43 7.79 -20.51 -0.56
CA LYS A 43 9.14 -20.68 0.02
C LYS A 43 9.15 -21.87 0.98
N GLY A 44 10.00 -22.86 0.74
CA GLY A 44 10.04 -24.08 1.56
C GLY A 44 9.14 -25.20 1.07
N GLY A 45 8.69 -25.16 -0.20
CA GLY A 45 7.92 -26.24 -0.83
C GLY A 45 6.41 -26.05 -0.75
N ARG A 46 5.64 -27.12 -0.96
CA ARG A 46 4.19 -27.04 -1.24
C ARG A 46 3.36 -26.41 -0.11
N TYR A 47 3.81 -26.40 1.13
CA TYR A 47 3.09 -25.83 2.28
C TYR A 47 3.74 -24.56 2.84
N GLY A 48 4.77 -24.05 2.18
CA GLY A 48 5.43 -22.83 2.58
C GLY A 48 4.55 -21.59 2.37
N PRO A 49 4.86 -20.48 3.08
CA PRO A 49 4.18 -19.21 2.85
C PRO A 49 4.37 -18.73 1.40
N HIS A 50 3.40 -17.95 0.91
CA HIS A 50 3.55 -17.27 -0.37
C HIS A 50 4.67 -16.23 -0.29
N TRP A 51 5.53 -16.25 -1.28
CA TRP A 51 6.59 -15.29 -1.55
C TRP A 51 6.43 -14.73 -2.96
N PHE A 52 7.04 -13.58 -3.22
CA PHE A 52 6.88 -12.85 -4.47
C PHE A 52 8.25 -12.57 -5.08
N ASP A 53 8.47 -13.06 -6.30
CA ASP A 53 9.67 -12.77 -7.07
C ASP A 53 9.50 -11.41 -7.76
N TYR A 54 10.09 -10.38 -7.14
CA TYR A 54 9.98 -8.99 -7.60
C TYR A 54 10.60 -8.78 -9.00
N SER A 55 11.51 -9.64 -9.46
CA SER A 55 12.12 -9.51 -10.79
C SER A 55 11.21 -9.98 -11.93
N LYS A 56 10.12 -10.69 -11.62
CA LYS A 56 9.24 -11.29 -12.63
C LYS A 56 7.82 -10.77 -12.49
N VAL A 57 7.39 -10.04 -13.51
CA VAL A 57 6.13 -9.30 -13.51
C VAL A 57 5.20 -9.84 -14.60
N THR A 58 3.94 -10.05 -14.23
CA THR A 58 2.84 -10.28 -15.16
C THR A 58 1.92 -9.09 -15.15
N THR A 59 1.52 -8.61 -16.31
CA THR A 59 0.53 -7.54 -16.49
C THR A 59 -0.82 -8.13 -16.92
N GLY A 60 -1.86 -7.30 -16.92
CA GLY A 60 -3.23 -7.69 -17.29
C GLY A 60 -4.13 -7.86 -16.08
N GLN A 61 -5.44 -7.92 -16.31
CA GLN A 61 -6.43 -7.97 -15.24
C GLN A 61 -6.34 -9.29 -14.47
N LYS A 62 -6.11 -9.23 -13.15
CA LYS A 62 -6.19 -10.42 -12.26
C LYS A 62 -7.43 -10.45 -11.40
N TRP A 63 -7.85 -9.29 -10.93
CA TRP A 63 -9.00 -9.14 -10.04
C TRP A 63 -9.95 -8.11 -10.60
N ARG A 64 -11.21 -8.13 -10.17
CA ARG A 64 -12.13 -7.04 -10.47
C ARG A 64 -11.76 -5.85 -9.60
N ASP A 65 -11.43 -4.74 -10.25
CA ASP A 65 -11.09 -3.51 -9.57
C ASP A 65 -12.29 -2.90 -8.83
N LEU A 66 -12.02 -2.21 -7.73
CA LEU A 66 -13.00 -1.34 -7.10
C LEU A 66 -13.15 -0.08 -7.97
N LEU A 67 -14.38 0.39 -8.12
CA LEU A 67 -14.69 1.53 -8.98
C LEU A 67 -14.48 2.85 -8.25
N GLY A 68 -14.23 3.93 -9.00
CA GLY A 68 -14.11 5.29 -8.46
C GLY A 68 -12.81 5.96 -8.86
N TYR A 69 -12.44 7.01 -8.13
CA TYR A 69 -11.25 7.81 -8.42
C TYR A 69 -10.05 7.35 -7.59
N TYR A 70 -8.96 7.08 -8.28
CA TYR A 70 -7.68 6.68 -7.73
C TYR A 70 -6.63 7.77 -7.98
N THR A 71 -5.54 7.68 -7.25
CA THR A 71 -4.40 8.59 -7.45
C THR A 71 -3.83 8.41 -8.86
N ARG A 72 -3.53 9.53 -9.52
CA ARG A 72 -2.84 9.61 -10.81
C ARG A 72 -1.44 9.02 -10.69
N TYR A 73 -0.94 8.44 -11.78
CA TYR A 73 0.45 8.03 -11.83
C TYR A 73 1.41 9.23 -11.84
N GLY A 74 2.68 8.95 -11.54
CA GLY A 74 3.76 9.91 -11.43
C GLY A 74 4.09 10.26 -9.99
N ASP A 75 4.66 11.45 -9.82
CA ASP A 75 5.12 11.94 -8.52
C ASP A 75 3.97 12.05 -7.50
N VAL A 76 4.20 11.42 -6.36
CA VAL A 76 3.33 11.35 -5.19
C VAL A 76 4.09 11.61 -3.88
N LEU A 77 5.33 12.10 -3.96
CA LEU A 77 6.14 12.42 -2.78
C LEU A 77 5.41 13.35 -1.78
N PRO A 78 4.66 14.39 -2.21
CA PRO A 78 3.93 15.24 -1.27
C PRO A 78 2.86 14.51 -0.45
N LEU A 79 2.40 13.32 -0.87
CA LEU A 79 1.42 12.52 -0.16
C LEU A 79 2.05 11.55 0.86
N LEU A 80 3.38 11.53 0.98
CA LEU A 80 4.12 10.62 1.87
C LEU A 80 4.90 11.37 2.96
N THR A 81 4.74 12.69 3.05
CA THR A 81 5.45 13.50 4.06
C THR A 81 4.77 13.45 5.42
N GLU A 82 3.43 13.29 5.47
CA GLU A 82 2.64 13.25 6.70
C GLU A 82 1.43 12.30 6.58
N ALA A 83 0.85 11.89 7.71
CA ALA A 83 -0.36 11.09 7.77
C ALA A 83 -1.58 12.01 7.99
N ASP A 84 -1.88 12.84 7.00
CA ASP A 84 -2.81 13.97 7.08
C ASP A 84 -4.15 13.69 6.35
N ASP A 85 -4.59 12.44 6.37
CA ASP A 85 -5.76 11.93 5.65
C ASP A 85 -5.70 12.05 4.12
N LYS A 86 -4.61 12.53 3.50
CA LYS A 86 -4.40 12.48 2.05
C LYS A 86 -3.67 11.20 1.66
N TYR A 87 -4.22 10.44 0.72
CA TYR A 87 -3.73 9.09 0.41
C TYR A 87 -3.21 8.94 -1.01
N ILE A 88 -2.22 8.08 -1.16
CA ILE A 88 -2.00 7.36 -2.41
C ILE A 88 -3.03 6.22 -2.48
N ILE A 89 -4.07 6.41 -3.28
CA ILE A 89 -5.12 5.41 -3.50
C ILE A 89 -4.69 4.48 -4.63
N LYS A 90 -4.42 3.22 -4.28
CA LYS A 90 -3.92 2.18 -5.17
C LYS A 90 -4.98 1.17 -5.54
N ASN A 91 -4.87 0.65 -6.75
CA ASN A 91 -5.61 -0.49 -7.25
C ASN A 91 -4.70 -1.70 -7.51
N ALA A 92 -5.30 -2.82 -7.89
CA ALA A 92 -4.57 -4.04 -8.19
C ALA A 92 -3.47 -3.81 -9.26
N GLY A 93 -2.22 -4.08 -8.88
CA GLY A 93 -1.07 -3.98 -9.78
C GLY A 93 -0.37 -2.61 -9.77
N ASP A 94 -0.91 -1.64 -9.02
CA ASP A 94 -0.20 -0.38 -8.78
C ASP A 94 0.97 -0.61 -7.80
N GLU A 95 2.05 0.13 -8.04
CA GLU A 95 3.22 0.18 -7.17
C GLU A 95 3.61 1.63 -6.92
N THR A 96 4.11 1.92 -5.71
CA THR A 96 4.84 3.16 -5.46
C THR A 96 6.28 2.81 -5.15
N THR A 97 7.20 3.24 -6.00
CA THR A 97 8.63 3.22 -5.67
C THR A 97 8.90 4.40 -4.75
N ILE A 98 9.58 4.15 -3.64
CA ILE A 98 9.97 5.17 -2.67
C ILE A 98 11.47 5.09 -2.49
N GLU A 99 12.14 6.22 -2.64
CA GLU A 99 13.59 6.33 -2.49
C GLU A 99 13.95 7.13 -1.24
N PHE A 100 15.06 6.75 -0.61
CA PHE A 100 15.60 7.42 0.56
C PHE A 100 17.09 7.70 0.31
N ASN A 101 17.56 8.88 0.68
CA ASN A 101 18.96 9.22 0.54
C ASN A 101 19.79 8.56 1.64
N ALA A 102 20.58 7.55 1.27
CA ALA A 102 21.45 6.86 2.21
C ALA A 102 22.61 7.74 2.72
N GLU A 103 22.96 8.81 1.99
CA GLU A 103 24.03 9.74 2.38
C GLU A 103 23.65 10.61 3.59
N ASP A 104 22.35 10.73 3.90
CA ASP A 104 21.87 11.44 5.09
C ASP A 104 22.13 10.64 6.39
N LEU A 105 22.53 9.36 6.26
CA LEU A 105 22.89 8.52 7.40
C LEU A 105 24.37 8.67 7.76
N PRO A 106 24.71 8.62 9.07
CA PRO A 106 26.12 8.59 9.47
C PRO A 106 26.81 7.32 8.99
N ALA A 107 28.14 7.40 8.87
CA ALA A 107 28.98 6.23 8.61
C ALA A 107 28.72 5.14 9.67
N LEU A 108 28.63 3.88 9.21
CA LEU A 108 28.39 2.75 10.10
C LEU A 108 29.67 2.47 10.90
N PRO A 109 29.62 2.46 12.25
CA PRO A 109 30.79 2.14 13.05
C PRO A 109 31.31 0.72 12.78
N GLU A 110 32.59 0.49 12.99
CA GLU A 110 33.20 -0.83 12.82
C GLU A 110 32.51 -1.88 13.71
N GLY A 111 32.18 -3.04 13.14
CA GLY A 111 31.48 -4.13 13.82
C GLY A 111 29.96 -3.98 13.93
N TRP A 112 29.39 -2.85 13.50
CA TRP A 112 27.94 -2.65 13.51
C TRP A 112 27.27 -3.21 12.26
N LYS A 113 25.97 -3.53 12.40
CA LYS A 113 25.08 -3.87 11.29
C LYS A 113 23.99 -2.81 11.18
N ARG A 114 23.49 -2.61 9.96
CA ARG A 114 22.38 -1.71 9.68
C ARG A 114 21.16 -2.52 9.29
N ASP A 115 20.07 -2.28 10.00
CA ASP A 115 18.75 -2.80 9.71
C ASP A 115 17.83 -1.66 9.28
N PHE A 116 16.77 -2.00 8.57
CA PHE A 116 15.80 -1.04 8.05
C PHE A 116 14.40 -1.39 8.56
N LEU A 117 13.69 -0.38 9.05
CA LEU A 117 12.27 -0.47 9.38
C LEU A 117 11.51 0.48 8.46
N ILE A 118 10.48 -0.02 7.80
CA ILE A 118 9.54 0.80 7.06
C ILE A 118 8.32 1.01 7.94
N HIS A 119 8.03 2.25 8.26
CA HIS A 119 6.80 2.65 8.94
C HIS A 119 5.82 3.22 7.90
N SER A 120 4.70 2.55 7.71
CA SER A 120 3.64 2.97 6.80
C SER A 120 2.33 3.16 7.56
N VAL A 121 1.67 4.29 7.33
CA VAL A 121 0.31 4.55 7.82
C VAL A 121 -0.63 4.48 6.63
N GLY A 122 -1.72 3.74 6.77
CA GLY A 122 -2.68 3.58 5.67
C GLY A 122 -3.81 2.62 6.01
N TRP A 123 -4.69 2.46 5.03
CA TRP A 123 -5.91 1.68 5.13
C TRP A 123 -5.96 0.61 4.05
N VAL A 124 -6.62 -0.51 4.35
CA VAL A 124 -6.87 -1.57 3.38
C VAL A 124 -8.37 -1.78 3.28
N LYS A 125 -8.87 -1.80 2.04
CA LYS A 125 -10.25 -2.15 1.73
C LYS A 125 -10.26 -3.34 0.79
N ASP A 126 -10.99 -4.37 1.16
CA ASP A 126 -11.21 -5.56 0.35
C ASP A 126 -12.38 -5.39 -0.62
N GLY A 127 -12.32 -6.12 -1.73
CA GLY A 127 -13.38 -6.19 -2.73
C GLY A 127 -14.39 -7.31 -2.49
N ASP A 128 -14.45 -7.83 -1.26
CA ASP A 128 -15.26 -8.99 -0.92
C ASP A 128 -16.76 -8.66 -0.94
N LEU A 129 -17.58 -9.68 -1.23
CA LEU A 129 -19.03 -9.52 -1.33
C LEU A 129 -19.70 -9.07 -0.03
N ASN A 130 -19.05 -9.34 1.10
CA ASN A 130 -19.51 -8.97 2.43
C ASN A 130 -18.93 -7.62 2.91
N THR A 131 -18.07 -6.99 2.12
CA THR A 131 -17.50 -5.68 2.45
C THR A 131 -18.51 -4.59 2.15
N ALA A 132 -18.81 -3.77 3.16
CA ALA A 132 -19.62 -2.58 2.97
C ALA A 132 -18.99 -1.70 1.89
N THR A 133 -19.74 -1.40 0.83
CA THR A 133 -19.26 -0.65 -0.35
C THR A 133 -18.03 -1.26 -1.04
N GLY A 134 -17.80 -2.58 -0.95
CA GLY A 134 -16.65 -3.30 -1.55
C GLY A 134 -16.59 -3.30 -3.08
N LYS A 135 -17.49 -2.58 -3.76
CA LYS A 135 -17.45 -2.31 -5.21
C LYS A 135 -16.81 -0.96 -5.54
N MET A 136 -16.59 -0.11 -4.53
CA MET A 136 -16.14 1.27 -4.69
C MET A 136 -14.89 1.53 -3.83
N ALA A 137 -13.95 2.32 -4.35
CA ALA A 137 -12.82 2.81 -3.56
C ALA A 137 -13.31 3.64 -2.36
N GLY A 138 -14.31 4.50 -2.61
CA GLY A 138 -14.98 5.29 -1.59
C GLY A 138 -16.00 4.50 -0.74
N PRO A 139 -16.41 5.03 0.42
CA PRO A 139 -15.93 6.27 1.03
C PRO A 139 -14.49 6.14 1.54
N LEU A 140 -13.71 7.22 1.46
CA LEU A 140 -12.33 7.22 1.98
C LEU A 140 -12.35 7.28 3.51
N PRO A 141 -11.55 6.45 4.19
CA PRO A 141 -11.36 6.52 5.64
C PRO A 141 -10.59 7.78 6.05
N PHE A 142 -10.67 8.16 7.31
CA PHE A 142 -9.88 9.26 7.89
C PHE A 142 -9.60 8.98 9.37
N HIS A 143 -8.49 9.48 9.90
CA HIS A 143 -8.02 9.14 11.25
C HIS A 143 -9.00 9.58 12.35
N GLY A 144 -9.77 10.66 12.10
CA GLY A 144 -10.77 11.18 13.03
C GLY A 144 -12.12 10.45 13.05
N MET A 145 -12.33 9.43 12.22
CA MET A 145 -13.63 8.75 12.13
C MET A 145 -13.88 7.83 13.33
N THR A 146 -15.15 7.72 13.77
CA THR A 146 -15.49 6.83 14.91
C THR A 146 -15.39 5.35 14.57
N CYS A 147 -15.79 4.97 13.36
CA CYS A 147 -15.68 3.62 12.82
C CYS A 147 -15.67 3.64 11.29
N TYR A 148 -15.35 2.51 10.67
CA TYR A 148 -15.47 2.33 9.23
C TYR A 148 -16.42 1.16 8.90
N PRO A 149 -17.37 1.32 7.97
CA PRO A 149 -17.75 2.58 7.34
C PRO A 149 -18.39 3.55 8.35
N TYR A 150 -18.09 4.85 8.22
CA TYR A 150 -18.69 5.88 9.07
C TYR A 150 -20.14 6.18 8.65
N GLY A 151 -20.92 6.66 9.62
CA GLY A 151 -22.33 7.00 9.43
C GLY A 151 -22.55 8.31 8.68
N PRO A 152 -23.81 8.68 8.40
CA PRO A 152 -24.15 9.91 7.66
C PRO A 152 -23.78 11.21 8.39
N ASP A 153 -23.55 11.15 9.70
CA ASP A 153 -23.17 12.29 10.54
C ASP A 153 -21.66 12.61 10.47
N GLU A 154 -20.89 11.75 9.80
CA GLU A 154 -19.46 11.90 9.60
C GLU A 154 -19.13 11.97 8.11
N SER A 155 -18.07 12.69 7.76
CA SER A 155 -17.61 12.81 6.39
C SER A 155 -16.10 12.94 6.35
N TYR A 156 -15.50 12.38 5.29
CA TYR A 156 -14.11 12.66 4.96
C TYR A 156 -13.85 14.17 4.89
N PRO A 157 -12.68 14.68 5.36
CA PRO A 157 -12.38 16.11 5.38
C PRO A 157 -12.63 16.80 4.04
N SER A 158 -13.26 17.97 4.09
CA SER A 158 -13.68 18.73 2.91
C SER A 158 -13.19 20.17 2.91
N ASP A 159 -12.20 20.50 3.74
CA ASP A 159 -11.52 21.80 3.70
C ASP A 159 -10.78 22.00 2.36
N ILE A 160 -10.31 23.23 2.14
CA ILE A 160 -9.69 23.64 0.88
C ILE A 160 -8.48 22.76 0.51
N ASP A 161 -7.70 22.35 1.50
CA ASP A 161 -6.48 21.58 1.29
C ASP A 161 -6.81 20.15 0.80
N HIS A 162 -7.76 19.48 1.47
CA HIS A 162 -8.27 18.18 1.01
C HIS A 162 -8.96 18.25 -0.35
N GLN A 163 -9.73 19.30 -0.62
CA GLN A 163 -10.36 19.48 -1.93
C GLN A 163 -9.34 19.69 -3.05
N ASN A 164 -8.23 20.38 -2.78
CA ASN A 164 -7.13 20.53 -3.73
C ASN A 164 -6.41 19.20 -3.97
N TYR A 165 -6.12 18.45 -2.90
CA TYR A 165 -5.57 17.09 -2.99
C TYR A 165 -6.43 16.19 -3.88
N LEU A 166 -7.74 16.12 -3.64
CA LEU A 166 -8.65 15.28 -4.43
C LEU A 166 -8.62 15.66 -5.91
N LYS A 167 -8.60 16.95 -6.24
CA LYS A 167 -8.57 17.45 -7.63
C LYS A 167 -7.23 17.23 -8.31
N GLU A 168 -6.13 17.36 -7.59
CA GLU A 168 -4.78 17.25 -8.14
C GLU A 168 -4.37 15.78 -8.32
N TYR A 169 -4.67 14.95 -7.32
CA TYR A 169 -4.16 13.58 -7.27
C TYR A 169 -5.20 12.55 -7.67
N ASN A 170 -6.46 12.65 -7.24
CA ASN A 170 -7.45 11.58 -7.44
C ASN A 170 -8.22 11.74 -8.75
N THR A 171 -7.48 11.69 -9.86
CA THR A 171 -8.00 11.94 -11.21
C THR A 171 -8.05 10.70 -12.11
N ARG A 172 -7.51 9.56 -11.66
CA ARG A 172 -7.58 8.30 -12.42
C ARG A 172 -8.90 7.60 -12.14
N GLU A 173 -9.85 7.74 -13.05
CA GLU A 173 -11.14 7.06 -12.97
C GLU A 173 -11.02 5.57 -13.34
N VAL A 174 -11.48 4.71 -12.45
CA VAL A 174 -11.58 3.27 -12.66
C VAL A 174 -13.05 2.91 -12.84
N THR A 175 -13.38 2.40 -14.02
CA THR A 175 -14.70 1.94 -14.40
C THR A 175 -14.69 0.43 -14.67
N ALA A 176 -15.87 -0.17 -14.81
CA ALA A 176 -15.97 -1.59 -15.15
C ALA A 176 -15.59 -1.90 -16.61
N GLU A 177 -15.34 -0.89 -17.46
CA GLU A 177 -15.16 -1.08 -18.90
C GLU A 177 -13.95 -1.96 -19.25
N ASN A 178 -12.80 -1.71 -18.60
CA ASN A 178 -11.59 -2.49 -18.83
C ASN A 178 -11.81 -3.97 -18.48
N PHE A 179 -12.46 -4.24 -17.35
CA PHE A 179 -12.79 -5.61 -16.93
C PHE A 179 -13.70 -6.31 -17.95
N HIS A 180 -14.78 -5.65 -18.40
CA HIS A 180 -15.68 -6.23 -19.41
C HIS A 180 -14.95 -6.54 -20.71
N ARG A 181 -14.09 -5.63 -21.17
CA ARG A 181 -13.29 -5.81 -22.39
C ARG A 181 -12.34 -6.99 -22.28
N THR A 182 -11.65 -7.14 -21.15
CA THR A 182 -10.77 -8.29 -20.90
C THR A 182 -11.56 -9.60 -20.89
N MET A 183 -12.74 -9.64 -20.26
CA MET A 183 -13.57 -10.84 -20.25
C MET A 183 -14.04 -11.23 -21.65
N LEU A 184 -14.49 -10.27 -22.47
CA LEU A 184 -14.92 -10.54 -23.85
C LEU A 184 -13.80 -11.14 -24.70
N ASN A 185 -12.61 -10.54 -24.66
CA ASN A 185 -11.46 -11.04 -25.42
C ASN A 185 -11.04 -12.46 -25.00
N ALA A 186 -11.19 -12.80 -23.71
CA ALA A 186 -10.89 -14.14 -23.21
C ALA A 186 -11.87 -15.24 -23.67
N TYR A 187 -13.05 -14.86 -24.20
CA TYR A 187 -14.02 -15.80 -24.79
C TYR A 187 -13.86 -15.96 -26.31
N GLU A 188 -13.04 -15.12 -26.96
CA GLU A 188 -12.79 -15.17 -28.40
C GLU A 188 -11.53 -15.96 -28.79
N GLU A 189 -10.72 -16.39 -27.82
CA GLU A 189 -9.56 -17.30 -27.96
C GLU A 189 -9.90 -18.75 -27.55
#